data_AF-A0A2C9K852-F1
#
_entry.id   AF-A0A2C9K852-F1
#
_cell.length_a   1.000
_cell.length_b   1.000
_cell.length_c   1.000
_cell.angle_alpha   90.00
_cell.angle_beta   90.00
_cell.angle_gamma   90.00
#
_symmetry.space_group_name_H-M   'P 1'
#
loop_
_entity.id
_entity.type
_entity.pdbx_description
1 polymer ?
#
loop_
_entity_poly.entity_id
_entity_poly.type
_entity_poly.pdbx_seq_one_letter_code
_entity_poly.pdbx_strand_id
1 'polypeptide(L)'
;MEEEKSDRTKIIDRHESVNGSIDSNTTVSSHVNKAVDYESISGPITYNNFPKDPDFAAVVREAELALDHGIVPKLSSKGTSGCYFMQDQEKKIIAVFKPKDEEPYGHLNPKWTKWMHKLCCPCCFGRSCLVPNQGYLSEAGASLVDQKLGLNVVPKTKVVRLASETFNYSAIDRAKARTKRNIYNRVPSVGRHFNRIGLPPKIGSFQLFVNGYKDADYWLRRFDSEALPESTAKKFQHLFERVVVLDYIIRNTDRGNDNWLIKYEPASTKAGSSQADIEDAEWSMVENPEIAVAAIDNGLAFPFKHPDEWRAYPYHWAWLPQAKVPFSTEIQELLLDQLSDMNFVQDLCDDLYDLFKCDKGFDRHTFEKQMSVMRGQILNLTQALKDGRSPVQLVQMPVVTVERNKSTVGRTRADSEIFTQSFSHRAPFFSWC
;
A
#
# COMPACT_ATOMS: atom_id res chain seq x y z
N MET A 1 26.46 3.53 -21.36
CA MET A 1 27.11 2.47 -20.57
C MET A 1 25.99 1.66 -19.96
N GLU A 2 26.01 0.36 -20.22
CA GLU A 2 24.86 -0.53 -20.43
C GLU A 2 23.84 -0.59 -19.28
N GLU A 3 22.57 -0.47 -19.68
CA GLU A 3 21.39 -0.81 -18.90
C GLU A 3 21.31 -2.33 -18.71
N GLU A 4 21.24 -2.79 -17.46
CA GLU A 4 20.96 -4.20 -17.17
C GLU A 4 19.44 -4.42 -17.13
N LYS A 5 18.85 -4.76 -18.29
CA LYS A 5 17.51 -5.34 -18.40
C LYS A 5 17.59 -6.84 -18.10
N SER A 6 16.85 -7.26 -17.07
CA SER A 6 16.12 -8.54 -16.95
C SER A 6 16.88 -9.84 -17.25
N ASP A 7 17.23 -10.60 -16.21
CA ASP A 7 17.38 -12.05 -16.37
C ASP A 7 16.00 -12.75 -16.31
N ARG A 8 15.66 -13.45 -17.39
CA ARG A 8 14.41 -14.20 -17.61
C ARG A 8 14.69 -15.68 -17.43
N THR A 9 13.94 -16.40 -16.58
CA THR A 9 13.80 -17.86 -16.76
C THR A 9 12.44 -18.38 -16.28
N LYS A 10 11.96 -19.38 -17.02
CA LYS A 10 10.59 -19.90 -17.16
C LYS A 10 10.01 -20.49 -15.87
N ILE A 11 8.71 -20.24 -15.67
CA ILE A 11 7.85 -20.95 -14.70
C ILE A 11 7.34 -22.21 -15.40
N ILE A 12 7.81 -23.38 -14.96
CA ILE A 12 7.11 -24.66 -15.14
C ILE A 12 7.04 -25.28 -13.76
N ASP A 13 5.81 -25.46 -13.27
CA ASP A 13 5.51 -26.19 -12.05
C ASP A 13 5.84 -27.67 -12.31
N ARG A 14 6.96 -28.16 -11.78
CA ARG A 14 7.28 -29.59 -11.79
C ARG A 14 6.88 -30.17 -10.43
N HIS A 15 5.73 -30.81 -10.41
CA HIS A 15 5.39 -31.81 -9.41
C HIS A 15 6.39 -32.98 -9.51
N GLU A 16 7.39 -33.00 -8.64
CA GLU A 16 8.16 -34.22 -8.36
C GLU A 16 7.58 -34.88 -7.11
N SER A 17 6.98 -36.04 -7.33
CA SER A 17 6.48 -36.97 -6.33
C SER A 17 7.66 -37.80 -5.82
N VAL A 18 7.97 -37.68 -4.53
CA VAL A 18 8.90 -38.58 -3.84
C VAL A 18 8.11 -39.44 -2.87
N ASN A 19 7.94 -40.71 -3.26
CA ASN A 19 7.49 -41.79 -2.40
C ASN A 19 8.59 -42.11 -1.38
N GLY A 20 8.26 -42.03 -0.10
CA GLY A 20 9.08 -42.49 1.01
C GLY A 20 8.20 -43.21 2.03
N SER A 21 8.58 -44.45 2.34
CA SER A 21 7.84 -45.45 3.11
C SER A 21 7.51 -45.03 4.54
N ILE A 22 6.32 -45.44 4.97
CA ILE A 22 5.78 -45.37 6.33
C ILE A 22 6.50 -46.42 7.19
N ASP A 23 7.07 -45.98 8.31
CA ASP A 23 7.32 -46.85 9.46
C ASP A 23 6.64 -46.26 10.70
N SER A 24 5.89 -47.14 11.37
CA SER A 24 4.99 -46.91 12.49
C SER A 24 5.70 -46.82 13.84
N ASN A 25 5.03 -46.15 14.77
CA ASN A 25 5.20 -46.13 16.23
C ASN A 25 6.14 -45.06 16.81
N THR A 26 5.56 -43.90 17.13
CA THR A 26 5.88 -43.20 18.39
C THR A 26 4.64 -42.42 18.85
N THR A 27 4.13 -42.78 20.02
CA THR A 27 3.03 -42.10 20.71
C THR A 27 3.53 -40.71 21.16
N VAL A 28 3.20 -39.66 20.40
CA VAL A 28 3.54 -38.28 20.78
C VAL A 28 2.34 -37.62 21.43
N SER A 29 2.47 -37.40 22.74
CA SER A 29 1.63 -36.53 23.55
C SER A 29 1.38 -35.19 22.85
N SER A 30 0.10 -34.88 22.60
CA SER A 30 -0.35 -33.64 21.97
C SER A 30 -0.14 -32.46 22.92
N HIS A 31 1.06 -31.90 22.96
CA HIS A 31 1.31 -30.56 23.48
C HIS A 31 1.33 -29.60 22.30
N VAL A 32 0.16 -29.06 21.95
CA VAL A 32 0.04 -27.96 21.00
C VAL A 32 0.83 -26.77 21.58
N ASN A 33 1.97 -26.46 20.95
CA ASN A 33 2.71 -25.24 21.23
C ASN A 33 1.81 -24.05 20.91
N LYS A 34 1.17 -23.43 21.92
CA LYS A 34 0.45 -22.15 21.78
C LYS A 34 1.42 -21.10 21.24
N ALA A 35 1.36 -20.80 19.94
CA ALA A 35 2.41 -20.09 19.22
C ALA A 35 2.45 -18.60 19.56
N VAL A 36 1.31 -17.98 19.79
CA VAL A 36 1.16 -16.60 20.28
C VAL A 36 -0.18 -16.58 21.06
N ASP A 37 -0.33 -15.70 22.05
CA ASP A 37 -1.63 -15.49 22.71
C ASP A 37 -1.90 -13.98 22.62
N TYR A 38 -2.56 -13.55 21.56
CA TYR A 38 -2.85 -12.14 21.31
C TYR A 38 -3.75 -11.50 22.37
N GLU A 39 -4.63 -12.29 22.99
CA GLU A 39 -5.41 -11.84 24.16
C GLU A 39 -4.47 -11.47 25.31
N SER A 40 -3.42 -12.25 25.57
CA SER A 40 -2.39 -11.93 26.57
C SER A 40 -1.41 -10.82 26.17
N ILE A 41 -1.23 -10.57 24.87
CA ILE A 41 -0.34 -9.50 24.34
C ILE A 41 -1.01 -8.13 24.40
N SER A 42 -2.33 -8.08 24.27
CA SER A 42 -3.10 -6.83 24.24
C SER A 42 -3.04 -6.06 25.57
N GLY A 43 -3.12 -6.75 26.73
CA GLY A 43 -3.27 -6.05 28.01
C GLY A 43 -4.36 -4.95 27.94
N PRO A 44 -4.29 -3.88 28.76
CA PRO A 44 -5.25 -2.76 28.67
C PRO A 44 -5.11 -1.89 27.41
N ILE A 45 -4.24 -2.24 26.45
CA ILE A 45 -3.94 -1.42 25.26
C ILE A 45 -4.32 -2.20 23.99
N THR A 46 -5.54 -1.97 23.49
CA THR A 46 -6.01 -2.53 22.22
C THR A 46 -5.36 -1.80 21.04
N TYR A 47 -4.14 -2.21 20.67
CA TYR A 47 -3.35 -1.59 19.60
C TYR A 47 -4.03 -1.62 18.21
N ASN A 48 -4.93 -2.57 17.99
CA ASN A 48 -5.61 -2.83 16.72
C ASN A 48 -7.13 -2.58 16.84
N ASN A 49 -7.52 -1.43 17.38
CA ASN A 49 -8.92 -1.06 17.53
C ASN A 49 -9.37 -0.12 16.42
N PHE A 50 -10.35 -0.55 15.61
CA PHE A 50 -10.88 0.21 14.47
C PHE A 50 -12.41 0.37 14.57
N PRO A 51 -12.94 1.15 15.53
CA PRO A 51 -14.37 1.24 15.77
C PRO A 51 -15.16 1.86 14.60
N LYS A 52 -14.48 2.67 13.77
CA LYS A 52 -15.05 3.28 12.56
C LYS A 52 -15.02 2.34 11.34
N ASP A 53 -14.45 1.14 11.46
CA ASP A 53 -14.23 0.22 10.35
C ASP A 53 -14.24 -1.25 10.81
N PRO A 54 -15.44 -1.78 11.13
CA PRO A 54 -15.58 -3.12 11.69
C PRO A 54 -15.12 -4.22 10.72
N ASP A 55 -15.29 -4.04 9.41
CA ASP A 55 -14.86 -5.02 8.41
C ASP A 55 -13.32 -5.17 8.41
N PHE A 56 -12.60 -4.05 8.48
CA PHE A 56 -11.14 -4.09 8.61
C PHE A 56 -10.72 -4.70 9.95
N ALA A 57 -11.42 -4.36 11.04
CA ALA A 57 -11.16 -4.94 12.35
C ALA A 57 -11.34 -6.47 12.35
N ALA A 58 -12.35 -6.97 11.64
CA ALA A 58 -12.62 -8.40 11.51
C ALA A 58 -11.46 -9.12 10.80
N VAL A 59 -10.95 -8.59 9.68
CA VAL A 59 -9.80 -9.20 8.97
C VAL A 59 -8.53 -9.17 9.81
N VAL A 60 -8.27 -8.08 10.55
CA VAL A 60 -7.13 -8.04 11.48
C VAL A 60 -7.29 -9.10 12.57
N ARG A 61 -8.51 -9.26 13.11
CA ARG A 61 -8.79 -10.29 14.12
C ARG A 61 -8.63 -11.70 13.57
N GLU A 62 -9.03 -11.96 12.33
CA GLU A 62 -8.77 -13.25 11.65
C GLU A 62 -7.27 -13.55 11.54
N ALA A 63 -6.46 -12.55 11.18
CA ALA A 63 -5.01 -12.69 11.14
C ALA A 63 -4.40 -12.98 12.52
N GLU A 64 -4.87 -12.30 13.57
CA GLU A 64 -4.45 -12.56 14.96
C GLU A 64 -4.83 -13.98 15.40
N LEU A 65 -6.06 -14.41 15.13
CA LEU A 65 -6.54 -15.75 15.45
C LEU A 65 -5.74 -16.83 14.70
N ALA A 66 -5.37 -16.60 13.44
CA ALA A 66 -4.53 -17.52 12.69
C ALA A 66 -3.13 -17.67 13.34
N LEU A 67 -2.54 -16.55 13.78
CA LEU A 67 -1.27 -16.53 14.51
C LEU A 67 -1.34 -17.30 15.84
N ASP A 68 -2.44 -17.13 16.59
CA ASP A 68 -2.68 -17.84 17.85
C ASP A 68 -2.74 -19.37 17.64
N HIS A 69 -3.31 -19.81 16.52
CA HIS A 69 -3.36 -21.22 16.10
C HIS A 69 -2.07 -21.72 15.41
N GLY A 70 -1.00 -20.91 15.40
CA GLY A 70 0.30 -21.29 14.83
C GLY A 70 0.37 -21.25 13.31
N ILE A 71 -0.60 -20.62 12.63
CA ILE A 71 -0.52 -20.34 11.20
C ILE A 71 0.31 -19.08 11.03
N VAL A 72 1.54 -19.28 10.55
CA VAL A 72 2.54 -18.21 10.47
C VAL A 72 2.52 -17.48 9.11
N PRO A 73 2.76 -16.16 9.08
CA PRO A 73 2.86 -15.38 7.85
C PRO A 73 4.03 -15.83 7.00
N LYS A 74 3.84 -15.78 5.68
CA LYS A 74 4.86 -16.18 4.70
C LYS A 74 5.58 -14.94 4.16
N LEU A 75 6.90 -14.91 4.26
CA LEU A 75 7.72 -13.85 3.66
C LEU A 75 7.65 -13.94 2.13
N SER A 76 7.37 -12.81 1.47
CA SER A 76 7.42 -12.71 0.02
C SER A 76 8.85 -12.87 -0.49
N SER A 77 9.03 -13.77 -1.46
CA SER A 77 10.31 -13.95 -2.17
C SER A 77 10.68 -12.71 -2.99
N LYS A 78 9.69 -11.99 -3.53
CA LYS A 78 9.86 -10.77 -4.32
C LYS A 78 10.09 -9.53 -3.44
N GLY A 79 10.68 -8.48 -4.01
CA GLY A 79 10.91 -7.20 -3.33
C GLY A 79 12.17 -7.14 -2.45
N THR A 80 12.45 -5.97 -1.87
CA THR A 80 13.71 -5.68 -1.14
C THR A 80 13.57 -5.45 0.36
N SER A 81 12.36 -5.63 0.90
CA SER A 81 12.01 -5.43 2.32
C SER A 81 11.29 -6.65 2.91
N GLY A 82 11.03 -6.59 4.21
CA GLY A 82 10.09 -7.49 4.90
C GLY A 82 8.66 -7.24 4.42
N CYS A 83 8.11 -8.18 3.66
CA CYS A 83 6.74 -8.15 3.15
C CYS A 83 6.12 -9.53 3.38
N TYR A 84 5.10 -9.61 4.22
CA TYR A 84 4.55 -10.87 4.71
C TYR A 84 3.11 -11.05 4.25
N PHE A 85 2.82 -12.20 3.66
CA PHE A 85 1.45 -12.64 3.39
C PHE A 85 0.84 -13.18 4.67
N MET A 86 -0.15 -12.45 5.18
CA MET A 86 -0.95 -12.82 6.33
C MET A 86 -2.04 -13.78 5.89
N GLN A 87 -2.32 -14.77 6.73
CA GLN A 87 -3.27 -15.84 6.43
C GLN A 87 -4.38 -15.89 7.47
N ASP A 88 -5.55 -16.39 7.08
CA ASP A 88 -6.63 -16.76 8.00
C ASP A 88 -6.41 -18.19 8.55
N GLN A 89 -7.40 -18.69 9.29
CA GLN A 89 -7.40 -20.04 9.86
C GLN A 89 -7.43 -21.16 8.80
N GLU A 90 -7.92 -20.85 7.60
CA GLU A 90 -7.98 -21.76 6.45
C GLU A 90 -6.71 -21.70 5.59
N LYS A 91 -5.71 -20.91 6.02
CA LYS A 91 -4.45 -20.65 5.31
C LYS A 91 -4.64 -19.88 3.99
N LYS A 92 -5.78 -19.24 3.77
CA LYS A 92 -5.98 -18.33 2.64
C LYS A 92 -5.28 -17.00 2.96
N ILE A 93 -4.71 -16.36 1.94
CA ILE A 93 -4.07 -15.04 2.10
C ILE A 93 -5.17 -13.98 2.21
N ILE A 94 -5.13 -13.22 3.30
CA ILE A 94 -6.13 -12.17 3.60
C ILE A 94 -5.54 -10.76 3.60
N ALA A 95 -4.23 -10.63 3.82
CA ALA A 95 -3.56 -9.34 3.85
C ALA A 95 -2.06 -9.43 3.56
N VAL A 96 -1.48 -8.27 3.29
CA VAL A 96 -0.03 -8.05 3.21
C VAL A 96 0.38 -7.15 4.36
N PHE A 97 1.35 -7.61 5.15
CA PHE A 97 1.93 -6.85 6.26
C PHE A 97 3.37 -6.45 5.98
N LYS A 98 3.69 -5.15 6.10
CA LYS A 98 5.03 -4.59 5.93
C LYS A 98 5.48 -3.90 7.23
N PRO A 99 6.27 -4.55 8.08
CA PRO A 99 6.72 -3.96 9.34
C PRO A 99 7.76 -2.85 9.11
N LYS A 100 7.60 -1.73 9.83
CA LYS A 100 8.45 -0.53 9.76
C LYS A 100 9.94 -0.86 9.86
N ASP A 101 10.32 -1.68 10.84
CA ASP A 101 11.71 -1.97 11.13
C ASP A 101 12.40 -2.90 10.11
N GLU A 102 11.64 -3.45 9.17
CA GLU A 102 12.12 -4.32 8.08
C GLU A 102 11.99 -3.68 6.69
N GLU A 103 11.66 -2.40 6.63
CA GLU A 103 11.71 -1.60 5.39
C GLU A 103 13.12 -1.63 4.76
N PRO A 104 13.29 -1.21 3.50
CA PRO A 104 14.59 -1.26 2.81
C PRO A 104 15.76 -0.64 3.59
N TYR A 105 15.48 0.40 4.38
CA TYR A 105 16.43 1.10 5.24
C TYR A 105 16.22 0.85 6.74
N GLY A 106 15.30 -0.05 7.09
CA GLY A 106 15.05 -0.50 8.44
C GLY A 106 16.25 -1.25 9.01
N HIS A 107 16.48 -1.09 10.31
CA HIS A 107 17.62 -1.71 11.02
C HIS A 107 17.52 -3.24 11.11
N LEU A 108 16.35 -3.84 10.84
CA LEU A 108 16.09 -5.27 10.84
C LEU A 108 15.63 -5.77 9.46
N ASN A 109 16.02 -5.13 8.36
CA ASN A 109 15.70 -5.63 7.03
C ASN A 109 16.23 -7.08 6.85
N PRO A 110 15.37 -8.08 6.59
CA PRO A 110 15.78 -9.48 6.41
C PRO A 110 16.52 -9.72 5.08
N LYS A 111 16.42 -8.81 4.12
CA LYS A 111 17.05 -8.92 2.79
C LYS A 111 18.38 -8.15 2.79
N TRP A 112 19.47 -8.90 2.75
CA TRP A 112 20.85 -8.40 2.95
C TRP A 112 21.41 -7.56 1.78
N THR A 113 20.74 -7.57 0.63
CA THR A 113 21.21 -6.95 -0.63
C THR A 113 21.41 -5.44 -0.54
N LYS A 114 20.66 -4.72 0.30
CA LYS A 114 20.83 -3.27 0.48
C LYS A 114 21.89 -2.87 1.52
N TRP A 115 22.34 -3.78 2.39
CA TRP A 115 23.47 -3.51 3.29
C TRP A 115 24.79 -3.47 2.51
N MET A 116 24.99 -4.39 1.56
CA MET A 116 26.14 -4.35 0.63
C MET A 116 26.14 -3.09 -0.24
N HIS A 117 24.99 -2.68 -0.78
CA HIS A 117 24.90 -1.42 -1.50
C HIS A 117 25.26 -0.23 -0.59
N LYS A 118 24.68 -0.12 0.61
CA LYS A 118 24.96 0.96 1.59
C LYS A 118 26.45 1.16 1.89
N LEU A 119 27.27 0.11 1.79
CA LEU A 119 28.71 0.15 2.03
C LEU A 119 29.52 0.61 0.80
N CYS A 120 29.02 0.41 -0.42
CA CYS A 120 29.79 0.59 -1.66
C CYS A 120 29.52 1.89 -2.45
N CYS A 121 28.42 2.64 -2.21
CA CYS A 121 28.11 3.85 -3.04
C CYS A 121 27.34 5.00 -2.32
N PRO A 122 27.87 5.59 -1.23
CA PRO A 122 27.12 6.46 -0.28
C PRO A 122 26.35 7.66 -0.87
N CYS A 123 26.73 8.17 -2.04
CA CYS A 123 26.15 9.36 -2.67
C CYS A 123 24.84 9.14 -3.46
N CYS A 124 24.41 7.89 -3.69
CA CYS A 124 23.21 7.57 -4.49
C CYS A 124 22.06 6.97 -3.67
N PHE A 125 22.13 6.95 -2.33
CA PHE A 125 21.21 6.14 -1.51
C PHE A 125 19.98 6.88 -1.00
N GLY A 126 18.83 6.21 -1.14
CA GLY A 126 17.54 6.73 -0.74
C GLY A 126 16.97 7.72 -1.75
N ARG A 127 15.64 7.88 -1.72
CA ARG A 127 15.01 9.02 -2.38
C ARG A 127 15.18 10.22 -1.45
N SER A 128 16.10 11.13 -1.78
CA SER A 128 16.44 12.30 -0.95
C SER A 128 15.26 13.24 -0.68
N CYS A 129 14.16 13.10 -1.42
CA CYS A 129 12.92 13.83 -1.23
C CYS A 129 11.92 13.14 -0.28
N LEU A 130 12.21 11.92 0.19
CA LEU A 130 11.34 11.15 1.10
C LEU A 130 11.89 11.12 2.52
N VAL A 131 10.99 11.05 3.50
CA VAL A 131 11.35 10.84 4.89
C VAL A 131 11.76 9.38 5.09
N PRO A 132 12.94 9.09 5.68
CA PRO A 132 13.37 7.71 5.90
C PRO A 132 12.44 6.95 6.86
N ASN A 133 12.25 5.66 6.62
CA ASN A 133 11.61 4.72 7.56
C ASN A 133 10.15 5.07 7.93
N GLN A 134 9.42 5.68 6.99
CA GLN A 134 7.99 6.00 7.09
C GLN A 134 7.19 5.38 5.94
N GLY A 135 7.71 4.34 5.27
CA GLY A 135 7.01 3.72 4.14
C GLY A 135 5.65 3.14 4.53
N TYR A 136 5.55 2.54 5.71
CA TYR A 136 4.28 2.05 6.26
C TYR A 136 3.22 3.15 6.46
N LEU A 137 3.64 4.39 6.77
CA LEU A 137 2.73 5.54 6.85
C LEU A 137 2.33 6.02 5.46
N SER A 138 3.24 5.98 4.49
CA SER A 138 2.94 6.27 3.09
C SER A 138 1.89 5.29 2.54
N GLU A 139 2.00 4.00 2.85
CA GLU A 139 1.00 2.98 2.49
C GLU A 139 -0.39 3.28 3.09
N ALA A 140 -0.45 3.55 4.39
CA ALA A 140 -1.70 3.88 5.07
C ALA A 140 -2.27 5.24 4.61
N GLY A 141 -1.40 6.21 4.35
CA GLY A 141 -1.77 7.55 3.87
C GLY A 141 -2.35 7.51 2.46
N ALA A 142 -1.83 6.64 1.58
CA ALA A 142 -2.42 6.43 0.27
C ALA A 142 -3.84 5.85 0.36
N SER A 143 -4.08 4.89 1.25
CA SER A 143 -5.43 4.37 1.50
C SER A 143 -6.35 5.44 2.13
N LEU A 144 -5.82 6.33 2.98
CA LEU A 144 -6.59 7.42 3.56
C LEU A 144 -7.03 8.42 2.48
N VAL A 145 -6.11 8.84 1.61
CA VAL A 145 -6.39 9.75 0.48
C VAL A 145 -7.40 9.11 -0.48
N ASP A 146 -7.21 7.82 -0.82
CA ASP A 146 -8.12 7.05 -1.68
C ASP A 146 -9.56 7.04 -1.15
N GLN A 147 -9.73 6.73 0.14
CA GLN A 147 -11.03 6.69 0.79
C GLN A 147 -11.66 8.08 0.90
N LYS A 148 -10.88 9.10 1.26
CA LYS A 148 -11.39 10.47 1.44
C LYS A 148 -11.88 11.07 0.12
N LEU A 149 -11.26 10.71 -1.01
CA LEU A 149 -11.64 11.17 -2.35
C LEU A 149 -12.66 10.25 -3.05
N GLY A 150 -12.99 9.09 -2.47
CA GLY A 150 -13.91 8.12 -3.07
C GLY A 150 -13.36 7.42 -4.32
N LEU A 151 -12.03 7.28 -4.44
CA LEU A 151 -11.39 6.67 -5.61
C LEU A 151 -11.60 5.15 -5.63
N ASN A 152 -11.47 4.50 -4.47
CA ASN A 152 -11.67 3.06 -4.28
C ASN A 152 -10.77 2.20 -5.18
N VAL A 153 -9.51 2.61 -5.36
CA VAL A 153 -8.49 1.85 -6.10
C VAL A 153 -7.37 1.32 -5.21
N VAL A 154 -7.19 1.84 -4.00
CA VAL A 154 -6.23 1.29 -3.03
C VAL A 154 -6.92 0.24 -2.16
N PRO A 155 -6.44 -1.02 -2.13
CA PRO A 155 -6.92 -1.98 -1.15
C PRO A 155 -6.72 -1.41 0.26
N LYS A 156 -7.79 -1.41 1.05
CA LYS A 156 -7.82 -0.74 2.36
C LYS A 156 -6.58 -1.10 3.19
N THR A 157 -5.86 -0.07 3.61
CA THR A 157 -4.57 -0.21 4.29
C THR A 157 -4.52 0.65 5.54
N LYS A 158 -4.20 0.07 6.71
CA LYS A 158 -4.04 0.81 7.96
C LYS A 158 -2.78 0.39 8.71
N VAL A 159 -2.41 1.20 9.69
CA VAL A 159 -1.31 0.88 10.62
C VAL A 159 -1.82 -0.13 11.64
N VAL A 160 -1.13 -1.26 11.75
CA VAL A 160 -1.46 -2.37 12.66
C VAL A 160 -0.20 -2.77 13.43
N ARG A 161 -0.37 -3.39 14.59
CA ARG A 161 0.72 -4.03 15.34
C ARG A 161 0.55 -5.53 15.39
N LEU A 162 1.54 -6.28 14.91
CA LEU A 162 1.52 -7.74 14.91
C LEU A 162 2.82 -8.34 15.44
N ALA A 163 2.75 -9.50 16.07
CA ALA A 163 3.88 -10.31 16.50
C ALA A 163 3.78 -11.70 15.87
N SER A 164 4.86 -12.14 15.23
CA SER A 164 4.96 -13.49 14.66
C SER A 164 6.40 -13.97 14.76
N GLU A 165 6.61 -15.27 15.03
CA GLU A 165 7.96 -15.84 15.05
C GLU A 165 8.71 -15.73 13.72
N THR A 166 7.97 -15.61 12.60
CA THR A 166 8.52 -15.47 11.25
C THR A 166 9.00 -14.05 10.91
N PHE A 167 8.61 -13.04 11.67
CA PHE A 167 9.15 -11.68 11.48
C PHE A 167 10.62 -11.62 11.92
N ASN A 168 11.36 -10.64 11.42
CA ASN A 168 12.78 -10.51 11.73
C ASN A 168 13.01 -9.75 13.04
N TYR A 169 13.45 -10.46 14.08
CA TYR A 169 13.74 -9.89 15.40
C TYR A 169 15.22 -9.99 15.74
N SER A 170 15.70 -9.04 16.54
CA SER A 170 17.04 -9.11 17.12
C SER A 170 17.24 -10.38 17.96
N ALA A 171 18.48 -10.88 18.04
CA ALA A 171 18.82 -12.02 18.88
C ALA A 171 18.44 -11.79 20.36
N ILE A 172 18.53 -10.54 20.81
CA ILE A 172 18.17 -10.09 22.16
C ILE A 172 16.66 -10.23 22.39
N ASP A 173 15.83 -9.79 21.44
CA ASP A 173 14.37 -9.89 21.58
C ASP A 173 13.91 -11.34 21.60
N ARG A 174 14.50 -12.18 20.73
CA ARG A 174 14.22 -13.63 20.73
C ARG A 174 14.65 -14.27 22.06
N ALA A 175 15.81 -13.92 22.59
CA ALA A 175 16.27 -14.43 23.89
C ALA A 175 15.35 -13.98 25.05
N LYS A 176 14.97 -12.70 25.09
CA LYS A 176 14.04 -12.17 26.11
C LYS A 176 12.68 -12.85 26.06
N ALA A 177 12.12 -13.07 24.86
CA ALA A 177 10.84 -13.75 24.69
C ALA A 177 10.90 -15.19 25.23
N ARG A 178 11.96 -15.94 24.90
CA ARG A 178 12.19 -17.30 25.42
C ARG A 178 12.34 -17.31 26.95
N THR A 179 13.17 -16.41 27.50
CA THR A 179 13.39 -16.33 28.95
C THR A 179 12.11 -16.03 29.71
N LYS A 180 11.32 -15.05 29.26
CA LYS A 180 10.03 -14.71 29.88
C LYS A 180 9.04 -15.87 29.83
N ARG A 181 8.97 -16.58 28.70
CA ARG A 181 8.10 -17.75 28.54
C ARG A 181 8.52 -18.90 29.45
N ASN A 182 9.83 -19.15 29.58
CA ASN A 182 10.36 -20.15 30.50
C ASN A 182 10.06 -19.81 31.96
N ILE A 183 10.22 -18.54 32.36
CA ILE A 183 9.90 -18.09 33.72
C ILE A 183 8.39 -18.20 33.99
N TYR A 184 7.55 -17.83 33.04
CA TYR A 184 6.10 -17.97 33.18
C TYR A 184 5.68 -19.44 33.38
N ASN A 185 6.22 -20.36 32.58
CA ASN A 185 5.92 -21.78 32.66
C ASN A 185 6.45 -22.42 33.96
N ARG A 186 7.59 -21.95 34.49
CA ARG A 186 8.22 -22.50 35.69
C ARG A 186 7.72 -21.87 37.00
N VAL A 187 7.43 -20.57 36.99
CA VAL A 187 7.02 -19.81 38.17
C VAL A 187 5.87 -18.86 37.78
N PRO A 188 4.63 -19.36 37.71
CA PRO A 188 3.48 -18.57 37.27
C PRO A 188 3.20 -17.34 38.14
N SER A 189 3.57 -17.36 39.43
CA SER A 189 3.44 -16.21 40.32
C SER A 189 4.30 -15.02 39.89
N VAL A 190 5.53 -15.26 39.42
CA VAL A 190 6.43 -14.23 38.87
C VAL A 190 6.03 -13.88 37.43
N GLY A 191 5.67 -14.90 36.63
CA GLY A 191 5.25 -14.72 35.25
C GLY A 191 4.03 -13.80 35.08
N ARG A 192 3.08 -13.84 36.00
CA ARG A 192 1.89 -12.95 36.02
C ARG A 192 2.22 -11.47 36.17
N HIS A 193 3.44 -11.12 36.61
CA HIS A 193 3.89 -9.73 36.70
C HIS A 193 4.52 -9.21 35.40
N PHE A 194 4.70 -10.06 34.39
CA PHE A 194 5.16 -9.60 33.09
C PHE A 194 4.03 -8.95 32.31
N ASN A 195 4.20 -7.66 31.99
CA ASN A 195 3.25 -6.93 31.13
C ASN A 195 3.09 -7.53 29.72
N ARG A 196 4.01 -8.42 29.29
CA ARG A 196 3.94 -9.13 28.01
C ARG A 196 4.75 -10.41 28.01
N ILE A 197 4.14 -11.48 27.53
CA ILE A 197 4.77 -12.78 27.25
C ILE A 197 4.87 -12.92 25.73
N GLY A 198 6.05 -13.28 25.20
CA GLY A 198 6.26 -13.42 23.75
C GLY A 198 6.99 -12.25 23.07
N LEU A 199 7.04 -12.31 21.73
CA LEU A 199 7.76 -11.36 20.89
C LEU A 199 7.11 -9.96 20.90
N PRO A 200 7.89 -8.88 20.70
CA PRO A 200 7.33 -7.54 20.56
C PRO A 200 6.44 -7.39 19.32
N PRO A 201 5.22 -6.84 19.45
CA PRO A 201 4.46 -6.44 18.28
C PRO A 201 5.21 -5.39 17.47
N LYS A 202 5.44 -5.70 16.20
CA LYS A 202 5.98 -4.79 15.19
C LYS A 202 4.85 -3.93 14.65
N ILE A 203 5.12 -2.63 14.52
CA ILE A 203 4.23 -1.70 13.83
C ILE A 203 4.50 -1.79 12.32
N GLY A 204 3.47 -1.76 11.51
CA GLY A 204 3.59 -1.80 10.05
C GLY A 204 2.28 -1.48 9.35
N SER A 205 2.33 -1.42 8.03
CA SER A 205 1.14 -1.30 7.21
C SER A 205 0.53 -2.68 7.01
N PHE A 206 -0.79 -2.76 7.10
CA PHE A 206 -1.58 -3.96 6.86
C PHE A 206 -2.60 -3.63 5.77
N GLN A 207 -2.35 -4.17 4.58
CA GLN A 207 -3.13 -3.94 3.36
C GLN A 207 -3.96 -5.18 3.06
N LEU A 208 -5.27 -5.01 2.81
CA LEU A 208 -6.13 -6.13 2.41
C LEU A 208 -5.63 -6.76 1.10
N PHE A 209 -5.65 -8.09 1.04
CA PHE A 209 -5.23 -8.84 -0.14
C PHE A 209 -6.36 -8.89 -1.18
N VAL A 210 -6.04 -8.63 -2.44
CA VAL A 210 -7.00 -8.68 -3.55
C VAL A 210 -6.77 -9.92 -4.41
N ASN A 211 -7.84 -10.66 -4.71
CA ASN A 211 -7.78 -11.95 -5.43
C ASN A 211 -8.09 -11.77 -6.92
N GLY A 212 -7.45 -12.56 -7.78
CA GLY A 212 -7.71 -12.57 -9.23
C GLY A 212 -7.03 -11.44 -10.02
N TYR A 213 -6.21 -10.62 -9.36
CA TYR A 213 -5.45 -9.54 -9.98
C TYR A 213 -4.11 -10.02 -10.54
N LYS A 214 -3.62 -9.35 -11.59
CA LYS A 214 -2.26 -9.50 -12.14
C LYS A 214 -1.64 -8.13 -12.39
N ASP A 215 -0.31 -8.08 -12.50
CA ASP A 215 0.45 -6.88 -12.84
C ASP A 215 -0.18 -6.16 -14.05
N ALA A 216 -0.32 -4.84 -13.99
CA ALA A 216 -0.94 -4.08 -15.08
C ALA A 216 -0.21 -4.29 -16.41
N ASP A 217 1.12 -4.36 -16.37
CA ASP A 217 1.96 -4.71 -17.52
C ASP A 217 1.56 -6.03 -18.21
N TYR A 218 1.13 -7.04 -17.44
CA TYR A 218 0.65 -8.31 -18.03
C TYR A 218 -0.60 -8.11 -18.88
N TRP A 219 -1.56 -7.30 -18.40
CA TRP A 219 -2.83 -7.06 -19.08
C TRP A 219 -2.71 -6.03 -20.20
N LEU A 220 -1.95 -4.96 -20.00
CA LEU A 220 -1.72 -3.92 -21.01
C LEU A 220 -1.12 -4.51 -22.29
N ARG A 221 -0.12 -5.40 -22.18
CA ARG A 221 0.45 -6.12 -23.34
C ARG A 221 -0.58 -6.96 -24.10
N ARG A 222 -1.58 -7.51 -23.38
CA ARG A 222 -2.66 -8.29 -23.99
C ARG A 222 -3.66 -7.38 -24.68
N PHE A 223 -3.99 -6.24 -24.08
CA PHE A 223 -4.90 -5.26 -24.67
C PHE A 223 -4.33 -4.62 -25.94
N ASP A 224 -3.00 -4.56 -26.09
CA ASP A 224 -2.34 -4.17 -27.35
C ASP A 224 -2.57 -5.20 -28.48
N SER A 225 -2.77 -6.47 -28.14
CA SER A 225 -2.99 -7.56 -29.11
C SER A 225 -4.48 -7.82 -29.36
N GLU A 226 -5.30 -7.73 -28.32
CA GLU A 226 -6.74 -7.96 -28.33
C GLU A 226 -7.43 -6.79 -27.63
N ALA A 227 -8.02 -5.90 -28.43
CA ALA A 227 -8.66 -4.71 -27.90
C ALA A 227 -9.85 -5.08 -26.99
N LEU A 228 -9.95 -4.39 -25.86
CA LEU A 228 -11.10 -4.51 -24.96
C LEU A 228 -12.40 -4.09 -25.67
N PRO A 229 -13.55 -4.70 -25.36
CA PRO A 229 -14.85 -4.17 -25.73
C PRO A 229 -14.99 -2.71 -25.29
N GLU A 230 -15.64 -1.87 -26.09
CA GLU A 230 -15.70 -0.41 -25.87
C GLU A 230 -16.18 -0.03 -24.47
N SER A 231 -17.22 -0.71 -23.96
CA SER A 231 -17.74 -0.49 -22.60
C SER A 231 -16.71 -0.82 -21.52
N THR A 232 -15.97 -1.92 -21.68
CA THR A 232 -14.89 -2.31 -20.77
C THR A 232 -13.69 -1.37 -20.87
N ALA A 233 -13.32 -0.93 -22.07
CA ALA A 233 -12.25 0.04 -22.30
C ALA A 233 -12.57 1.39 -21.64
N LYS A 234 -13.83 1.84 -21.73
CA LYS A 234 -14.29 3.05 -21.04
C LYS A 234 -14.22 2.89 -19.52
N LYS A 235 -14.70 1.78 -18.97
CA LYS A 235 -14.59 1.48 -17.53
C LYS A 235 -13.12 1.43 -17.08
N PHE A 236 -12.25 0.84 -17.89
CA PHE A 236 -10.81 0.81 -17.63
C PHE A 236 -10.21 2.22 -17.58
N GLN A 237 -10.59 3.08 -18.54
CA GLN A 237 -10.13 4.46 -18.58
C GLN A 237 -10.53 5.23 -17.31
N HIS A 238 -11.77 5.09 -16.83
CA HIS A 238 -12.21 5.75 -15.59
C HIS A 238 -11.43 5.24 -14.36
N LEU A 239 -11.16 3.94 -14.29
CA LEU A 239 -10.34 3.35 -13.23
C LEU A 239 -8.87 3.82 -13.30
N PHE A 240 -8.33 3.96 -14.51
CA PHE A 240 -6.99 4.49 -14.75
C PHE A 240 -6.87 5.95 -14.29
N GLU A 241 -7.87 6.79 -14.58
CA GLU A 241 -7.91 8.19 -14.12
C GLU A 241 -7.87 8.28 -12.59
N ARG A 242 -8.53 7.37 -11.88
CA ARG A 242 -8.49 7.31 -10.41
C ARG A 242 -7.09 6.98 -9.87
N VAL A 243 -6.37 6.06 -10.54
CA VAL A 243 -4.96 5.77 -10.21
C VAL A 243 -4.06 7.00 -10.47
N VAL A 244 -4.28 7.69 -11.58
CA VAL A 244 -3.58 8.94 -11.92
C VAL A 244 -3.78 10.00 -10.84
N VAL A 245 -5.03 10.25 -10.45
CA VAL A 245 -5.39 11.22 -9.41
C VAL A 245 -4.69 10.89 -8.10
N LEU A 246 -4.79 9.63 -7.64
CA LEU A 246 -4.14 9.18 -6.42
C LEU A 246 -2.63 9.46 -6.47
N ASP A 247 -1.95 8.92 -7.48
CA ASP A 247 -0.50 9.02 -7.61
C ASP A 247 -0.02 10.46 -7.72
N TYR A 248 -0.79 11.32 -8.39
CA TYR A 248 -0.45 12.73 -8.54
C TYR A 248 -0.57 13.48 -7.22
N ILE A 249 -1.69 13.33 -6.49
CA ILE A 249 -1.93 14.00 -5.20
C ILE A 249 -0.86 13.59 -4.18
N ILE A 250 -0.59 12.29 -4.03
CA ILE A 250 0.40 11.81 -3.07
C ILE A 250 1.85 11.98 -3.56
N ARG A 251 2.03 12.45 -4.81
CA ARG A 251 3.30 12.46 -5.55
C ARG A 251 4.06 11.15 -5.38
N ASN A 252 3.48 10.07 -5.86
CA ASN A 252 4.12 8.76 -5.84
C ASN A 252 5.42 8.79 -6.65
N THR A 253 6.49 8.24 -6.07
CA THR A 253 7.83 8.22 -6.68
C THR A 253 8.22 6.85 -7.23
N ASP A 254 7.36 5.83 -7.08
CA ASP A 254 7.64 4.44 -7.51
C ASP A 254 6.54 3.77 -8.33
N ARG A 255 5.67 4.52 -9.01
CA ARG A 255 4.63 3.87 -9.82
C ARG A 255 5.20 3.35 -11.14
N GLY A 256 5.67 2.11 -11.14
CA GLY A 256 5.87 1.26 -12.32
C GLY A 256 4.59 0.52 -12.74
N ASN A 257 4.57 -0.07 -13.95
CA ASN A 257 3.42 -0.86 -14.44
C ASN A 257 3.30 -2.26 -13.79
N ASP A 258 4.26 -2.62 -12.96
CA ASP A 258 4.27 -3.77 -12.06
C ASP A 258 3.72 -3.44 -10.66
N ASN A 259 3.61 -2.15 -10.32
CA ASN A 259 3.16 -1.68 -9.00
C ASN A 259 1.68 -1.27 -8.96
N TRP A 260 0.90 -1.59 -9.99
CA TRP A 260 -0.56 -1.55 -9.93
C TRP A 260 -1.09 -2.76 -10.69
N LEU A 261 -2.25 -3.25 -10.26
CA LEU A 261 -2.79 -4.51 -10.72
C LEU A 261 -4.08 -4.28 -11.49
N ILE A 262 -4.37 -5.18 -12.42
CA ILE A 262 -5.63 -5.26 -13.15
C ILE A 262 -6.23 -6.65 -12.93
N LYS A 263 -7.52 -6.69 -12.59
CA LYS A 263 -8.37 -7.88 -12.67
C LYS A 263 -9.22 -7.71 -13.93
N TYR A 264 -9.19 -8.70 -14.81
CA TYR A 264 -10.06 -8.73 -15.98
C TYR A 264 -10.63 -10.13 -16.16
N GLU A 265 -11.96 -10.23 -16.17
CA GLU A 265 -12.72 -11.45 -16.42
C GLU A 265 -13.55 -11.22 -17.70
N PRO A 266 -13.24 -11.90 -18.81
CA PRO A 266 -13.99 -11.74 -20.05
C PRO A 266 -15.41 -12.27 -19.88
N ALA A 267 -16.32 -11.79 -20.74
CA ALA A 267 -17.69 -12.27 -20.75
C ALA A 267 -17.71 -13.80 -20.94
N SER A 268 -18.41 -14.50 -20.06
CA SER A 268 -18.61 -15.94 -20.18
C SER A 268 -20.11 -16.26 -20.22
N THR A 269 -20.48 -17.24 -21.04
CA THR A 269 -21.77 -17.90 -20.95
C THR A 269 -21.65 -18.99 -19.89
N LYS A 270 -22.45 -18.93 -18.82
CA LYS A 270 -22.59 -20.09 -17.93
C LYS A 270 -23.13 -21.25 -18.77
N ALA A 271 -22.32 -22.29 -18.97
CA ALA A 271 -22.82 -23.57 -19.41
C ALA A 271 -23.72 -24.10 -18.29
N GLY A 272 -25.04 -24.12 -18.54
CA GLY A 272 -26.04 -24.50 -17.55
C GLY A 272 -25.68 -25.82 -16.86
N SER A 273 -25.80 -25.83 -15.54
CA SER A 273 -25.82 -27.04 -14.74
C SER A 273 -26.92 -27.97 -15.27
N SER A 274 -26.51 -29.14 -15.75
CA SER A 274 -27.26 -30.42 -15.79
C SER A 274 -28.77 -30.37 -16.07
N GLN A 275 -29.14 -30.87 -17.26
CA GLN A 275 -30.39 -31.56 -17.62
C GLN A 275 -31.52 -31.53 -16.58
N ALA A 276 -32.50 -30.65 -16.77
CA ALA A 276 -33.92 -30.95 -16.66
C ALA A 276 -34.74 -29.77 -17.19
N ASP A 277 -35.71 -30.11 -18.02
CA ASP A 277 -36.92 -29.37 -18.39
C ASP A 277 -36.84 -28.31 -19.50
N ILE A 278 -37.71 -28.58 -20.47
CA ILE A 278 -37.91 -27.96 -21.78
C ILE A 278 -39.07 -26.95 -21.66
N GLU A 279 -38.91 -25.87 -22.43
CA GLU A 279 -39.92 -24.90 -22.86
C GLU A 279 -40.34 -23.81 -21.85
N ASP A 280 -40.08 -22.58 -22.30
CA ASP A 280 -40.41 -21.25 -21.78
C ASP A 280 -39.42 -20.59 -20.79
N ALA A 281 -39.00 -19.37 -21.18
CA ALA A 281 -38.15 -18.39 -20.49
C ALA A 281 -36.63 -18.66 -20.48
N GLU A 282 -35.73 -17.70 -20.60
CA GLU A 282 -35.70 -16.34 -21.13
C GLU A 282 -34.24 -15.92 -20.89
N TRP A 283 -33.55 -15.33 -21.88
CA TRP A 283 -32.22 -14.71 -21.72
C TRP A 283 -31.13 -15.58 -21.07
N SER A 284 -30.30 -16.27 -21.87
CA SER A 284 -29.01 -16.75 -21.32
C SER A 284 -28.26 -15.53 -20.78
N MET A 285 -28.16 -15.39 -19.46
CA MET A 285 -27.49 -14.26 -18.84
C MET A 285 -26.00 -14.34 -19.20
N VAL A 286 -25.60 -13.62 -20.25
CA VAL A 286 -24.19 -13.38 -20.55
C VAL A 286 -23.69 -12.47 -19.44
N GLU A 287 -22.77 -12.97 -18.61
CA GLU A 287 -22.14 -12.12 -17.61
C GLU A 287 -21.30 -11.07 -18.33
N ASN A 288 -21.57 -9.80 -18.06
CA ASN A 288 -20.82 -8.70 -18.64
C ASN A 288 -19.34 -8.80 -18.21
N PRO A 289 -18.40 -8.45 -19.08
CA PRO A 289 -16.97 -8.49 -18.76
C PRO A 289 -16.68 -7.57 -17.56
N GLU A 290 -15.99 -8.11 -16.55
CA GLU A 290 -15.61 -7.37 -15.35
C GLU A 290 -14.16 -6.89 -15.48
N ILE A 291 -13.91 -5.60 -15.24
CA ILE A 291 -12.56 -5.05 -15.09
C ILE A 291 -12.47 -4.21 -13.81
N ALA A 292 -11.35 -4.36 -13.10
CA ALA A 292 -11.02 -3.61 -11.89
C ALA A 292 -9.51 -3.33 -11.82
N VAL A 293 -9.11 -2.28 -11.09
CA VAL A 293 -7.71 -1.94 -10.84
C VAL A 293 -7.42 -1.90 -9.35
N ALA A 294 -6.17 -2.16 -8.96
CA ALA A 294 -5.72 -2.02 -7.58
C ALA A 294 -4.35 -1.32 -7.54
N ALA A 295 -4.27 -0.16 -6.89
CA ALA A 295 -3.04 0.57 -6.64
C ALA A 295 -2.36 0.05 -5.35
N ILE A 296 -1.35 -0.80 -5.54
CA ILE A 296 -0.59 -1.43 -4.44
C ILE A 296 0.78 -0.78 -4.28
N ASP A 297 1.52 -1.14 -3.22
CA ASP A 297 2.91 -0.69 -3.01
C ASP A 297 3.10 0.83 -3.05
N ASN A 298 2.34 1.53 -2.19
CA ASN A 298 2.34 3.00 -2.08
C ASN A 298 3.37 3.50 -1.05
N GLY A 299 4.35 2.69 -0.67
CA GLY A 299 5.30 2.97 0.41
C GLY A 299 6.33 4.07 0.12
N LEU A 300 6.38 4.60 -1.10
CA LEU A 300 7.33 5.63 -1.52
C LEU A 300 6.62 6.84 -2.14
N ALA A 301 5.69 7.41 -1.39
CA ALA A 301 4.97 8.65 -1.71
C ALA A 301 5.14 9.69 -0.59
N PHE A 302 4.39 10.79 -0.67
CA PHE A 302 4.43 11.93 0.26
C PHE A 302 5.84 12.53 0.43
N PRO A 303 6.49 12.98 -0.65
CA PRO A 303 7.79 13.64 -0.53
C PRO A 303 7.66 15.02 0.12
N PHE A 304 8.67 15.40 0.90
CA PHE A 304 8.74 16.72 1.55
C PHE A 304 9.28 17.83 0.62
N LYS A 305 9.71 17.45 -0.59
CA LYS A 305 10.05 18.37 -1.67
C LYS A 305 9.87 17.65 -3.00
N HIS A 306 9.66 18.38 -4.09
CA HIS A 306 9.70 17.74 -5.41
C HIS A 306 11.11 17.18 -5.70
N PRO A 307 11.22 16.07 -6.47
CA PRO A 307 12.51 15.48 -6.81
C PRO A 307 13.44 16.46 -7.55
N ASP A 308 14.74 16.29 -7.38
CA ASP A 308 15.75 17.06 -8.12
C ASP A 308 15.90 16.50 -9.55
N GLU A 309 16.24 17.33 -10.55
CA GLU A 309 16.21 16.97 -11.99
C GLU A 309 17.03 15.73 -12.37
N TRP A 310 18.17 15.52 -11.72
CA TRP A 310 19.03 14.35 -11.95
C TRP A 310 18.40 13.03 -11.48
N ARG A 311 17.25 13.09 -10.79
CA ARG A 311 16.54 11.93 -10.24
C ARG A 311 15.03 12.17 -10.18
N ALA A 312 14.39 12.15 -11.34
CA ALA A 312 13.04 12.69 -11.51
C ALA A 312 11.87 11.83 -11.02
N TYR A 313 12.07 10.52 -10.80
CA TYR A 313 11.03 9.57 -10.39
C TYR A 313 9.71 9.75 -11.17
N PRO A 314 9.70 9.40 -12.46
CA PRO A 314 8.55 9.64 -13.31
C PRO A 314 7.38 8.70 -12.97
N TYR A 315 6.19 9.11 -13.38
CA TYR A 315 5.02 8.23 -13.39
C TYR A 315 5.08 7.35 -14.64
N HIS A 316 5.29 6.04 -14.50
CA HIS A 316 5.45 5.18 -15.68
C HIS A 316 4.18 5.08 -16.52
N TRP A 317 3.01 5.28 -15.90
CA TRP A 317 1.75 5.33 -16.64
C TRP A 317 1.64 6.53 -17.59
N ALA A 318 2.46 7.57 -17.45
CA ALA A 318 2.44 8.73 -18.35
C ALA A 318 2.80 8.37 -19.80
N TRP A 319 3.51 7.26 -20.02
CA TRP A 319 3.83 6.77 -21.37
C TRP A 319 2.75 5.89 -21.99
N LEU A 320 1.69 5.57 -21.25
CA LEU A 320 0.61 4.74 -21.76
C LEU A 320 -0.32 5.54 -22.69
N PRO A 321 -0.91 4.90 -23.72
CA PRO A 321 -1.91 5.55 -24.57
C PRO A 321 -3.07 6.17 -23.77
N GLN A 322 -3.48 5.51 -22.69
CA GLN A 322 -4.55 5.96 -21.78
C GLN A 322 -4.24 7.32 -21.15
N ALA A 323 -2.97 7.68 -20.96
CA ALA A 323 -2.57 8.96 -20.39
C ALA A 323 -2.74 10.15 -21.36
N LYS A 324 -2.93 9.87 -22.66
CA LYS A 324 -3.20 10.90 -23.67
C LYS A 324 -4.68 11.27 -23.76
N VAL A 325 -5.56 10.45 -23.20
CA VAL A 325 -7.01 10.70 -23.17
C VAL A 325 -7.31 11.80 -22.14
N PRO A 326 -8.06 12.86 -22.50
CA PRO A 326 -8.52 13.87 -21.55
C PRO A 326 -9.29 13.27 -20.37
N PHE A 327 -9.17 13.87 -19.18
CA PHE A 327 -9.95 13.45 -18.03
C PHE A 327 -11.44 13.47 -18.33
N SER A 328 -12.12 12.36 -18.01
CA SER A 328 -13.55 12.19 -18.20
C SER A 328 -14.39 13.18 -17.36
N THR A 329 -15.65 13.37 -17.74
CA THR A 329 -16.60 14.13 -16.90
C THR A 329 -16.88 13.42 -15.58
N GLU A 330 -16.82 12.08 -15.54
CA GLU A 330 -17.03 11.31 -14.30
C GLU A 330 -16.01 11.68 -13.22
N ILE A 331 -14.71 11.72 -13.57
CA ILE A 331 -13.67 12.05 -12.59
C ILE A 331 -13.69 13.55 -12.21
N GLN A 332 -14.11 14.42 -13.14
CA GLN A 332 -14.29 15.85 -12.86
C GLN A 332 -15.44 16.08 -11.86
N GLU A 333 -16.61 15.48 -12.10
CA GLU A 333 -17.77 15.56 -11.22
C GLU A 333 -17.49 14.95 -9.85
N LEU A 334 -16.71 13.87 -9.79
CA LEU A 334 -16.30 13.26 -8.53
C LEU A 334 -15.43 14.21 -7.69
N LEU A 335 -14.49 14.95 -8.30
CA LEU A 335 -13.39 15.58 -7.57
C LEU A 335 -13.42 17.10 -7.51
N LEU A 336 -14.01 17.80 -8.48
CA LEU A 336 -13.85 19.26 -8.59
C LEU A 336 -14.38 20.02 -7.38
N ASP A 337 -15.53 19.61 -6.84
CA ASP A 337 -16.13 20.22 -5.65
C ASP A 337 -15.23 20.01 -4.42
N GLN A 338 -14.73 18.79 -4.24
CA GLN A 338 -13.85 18.43 -3.13
C GLN A 338 -12.50 19.16 -3.20
N LEU A 339 -11.83 19.14 -4.36
CA LEU A 339 -10.48 19.69 -4.51
C LEU A 339 -10.45 21.22 -4.65
N SER A 340 -11.58 21.85 -5.00
CA SER A 340 -11.70 23.32 -5.01
C SER A 340 -12.03 23.88 -3.62
N ASP A 341 -12.57 23.08 -2.70
CA ASP A 341 -12.85 23.49 -1.33
C ASP A 341 -11.61 23.40 -0.44
N MET A 342 -11.16 24.54 0.09
CA MET A 342 -10.01 24.61 0.98
C MET A 342 -10.27 23.95 2.34
N ASN A 343 -11.53 23.87 2.79
CA ASN A 343 -11.85 23.16 4.03
C ASN A 343 -11.64 21.66 3.85
N PHE A 344 -12.12 21.08 2.75
CA PHE A 344 -11.84 19.69 2.42
C PHE A 344 -10.34 19.37 2.37
N VAL A 345 -9.55 20.22 1.69
CA VAL A 345 -8.09 20.04 1.58
C VAL A 345 -7.42 20.14 2.95
N GLN A 346 -7.86 21.08 3.80
CA GLN A 346 -7.35 21.22 5.17
C GLN A 346 -7.72 20.01 6.03
N ASP A 347 -8.97 19.53 5.96
CA ASP A 347 -9.42 18.33 6.66
C ASP A 347 -8.64 17.08 6.19
N LEU A 348 -8.27 16.99 4.91
CA LEU A 348 -7.40 15.92 4.41
C LEU A 348 -5.99 16.01 5.03
N CYS A 349 -5.44 17.22 5.11
CA CYS A 349 -4.14 17.44 5.75
C CYS A 349 -4.18 17.09 7.25
N ASP A 350 -5.27 17.40 7.94
CA ASP A 350 -5.44 17.13 9.37
C ASP A 350 -5.60 15.61 9.64
N ASP A 351 -6.33 14.89 8.78
CA ASP A 351 -6.40 13.42 8.84
C ASP A 351 -5.02 12.77 8.61
N LEU A 352 -4.22 13.29 7.67
CA LEU A 352 -2.85 12.83 7.44
C LEU A 352 -1.92 13.19 8.60
N TYR A 353 -2.11 14.35 9.24
CA TYR A 353 -1.37 14.75 10.43
C TYR A 353 -1.63 13.77 11.57
N ASP A 354 -2.90 13.41 11.79
CA ASP A 354 -3.32 12.45 12.81
C ASP A 354 -2.73 11.06 12.60
N LEU A 355 -2.57 10.63 11.34
CA LEU A 355 -1.88 9.40 10.98
C LEU A 355 -0.36 9.51 11.19
N PHE A 356 0.27 10.57 10.68
CA PHE A 356 1.74 10.67 10.60
C PHE A 356 2.35 10.98 11.97
N LYS A 357 1.65 11.73 12.84
CA LYS A 357 2.11 12.06 14.20
C LYS A 357 2.27 10.84 15.11
N CYS A 358 1.71 9.68 14.75
CA CYS A 358 1.87 8.44 15.48
C CYS A 358 3.29 7.86 15.38
N ASP A 359 4.11 8.31 14.43
CA ASP A 359 5.49 7.88 14.31
C ASP A 359 6.40 8.51 15.37
N LYS A 360 7.26 7.72 15.99
CA LYS A 360 8.23 8.23 16.97
C LYS A 360 9.24 9.22 16.37
N GLY A 361 9.52 9.13 15.07
CA GLY A 361 10.40 10.03 14.33
C GLY A 361 9.65 11.14 13.60
N PHE A 362 8.38 11.40 13.95
CA PHE A 362 7.61 12.47 13.35
C PHE A 362 8.26 13.83 13.61
N ASP A 363 8.45 14.60 12.54
CA ASP A 363 8.89 15.99 12.59
C ASP A 363 7.85 16.88 11.93
N ARG A 364 7.28 17.80 12.71
CA ARG A 364 6.18 18.66 12.25
C ARG A 364 6.59 19.54 11.08
N HIS A 365 7.80 20.07 11.08
CA HIS A 365 8.29 20.94 10.00
C HIS A 365 8.38 20.19 8.67
N THR A 366 8.92 18.97 8.71
CA THR A 366 8.99 18.09 7.54
C THR A 366 7.59 17.71 7.06
N PHE A 367 6.65 17.44 7.96
CA PHE A 367 5.26 17.19 7.61
C PHE A 367 4.60 18.37 6.89
N GLU A 368 4.78 19.60 7.38
CA GLU A 368 4.23 20.78 6.70
C GLU A 368 4.79 20.95 5.27
N LYS A 369 6.06 20.57 5.05
CA LYS A 369 6.65 20.53 3.71
C LYS A 369 6.03 19.44 2.83
N GLN A 370 5.73 18.25 3.36
CA GLN A 370 4.99 17.22 2.64
C GLN A 370 3.62 17.75 2.21
N MET A 371 2.90 18.42 3.12
CA MET A 371 1.59 19.00 2.80
C MET A 371 1.69 20.18 1.82
N SER A 372 2.80 20.94 1.84
CA SER A 372 3.06 21.99 0.84
C SER A 372 3.21 21.44 -0.57
N VAL A 373 3.89 20.29 -0.72
CA VAL A 373 3.96 19.56 -1.98
C VAL A 373 2.58 19.05 -2.39
N MET A 374 1.86 18.37 -1.48
CA MET A 374 0.52 17.83 -1.77
C MET A 374 -0.47 18.92 -2.20
N ARG A 375 -0.50 20.08 -1.52
CA ARG A 375 -1.34 21.22 -1.93
C ARG A 375 -0.98 21.77 -3.30
N GLY A 376 0.31 21.79 -3.66
CA GLY A 376 0.76 22.14 -5.00
C GLY A 376 0.29 21.15 -6.07
N GLN A 377 0.32 19.84 -5.76
CA GLN A 377 -0.26 18.82 -6.64
C GLN A 377 -1.77 18.98 -6.79
N ILE A 378 -2.49 19.21 -5.70
CA ILE A 378 -3.94 19.45 -5.72
C ILE A 378 -4.26 20.68 -6.60
N LEU A 379 -3.51 21.78 -6.44
CA LEU A 379 -3.71 22.98 -7.25
C LEU A 379 -3.58 22.70 -8.76
N ASN A 380 -2.51 22.01 -9.17
CA ASN A 380 -2.31 21.66 -10.57
C ASN A 380 -3.39 20.69 -11.09
N LEU A 381 -3.75 19.67 -10.31
CA LEU A 381 -4.79 18.72 -10.68
C LEU A 381 -6.14 19.41 -10.84
N THR A 382 -6.53 20.27 -9.90
CA THR A 382 -7.78 21.04 -9.99
C THR A 382 -7.83 21.88 -11.27
N GLN A 383 -6.73 22.54 -11.63
CA GLN A 383 -6.67 23.31 -12.87
C GLN A 383 -6.73 22.41 -14.12
N ALA A 384 -6.02 21.27 -14.12
CA ALA A 384 -6.05 20.33 -15.23
C ALA A 384 -7.45 19.73 -15.47
N LEU A 385 -8.17 19.42 -14.39
CA LEU A 385 -9.55 18.94 -14.46
C LEU A 385 -10.49 20.03 -15.03
N LYS A 386 -10.37 21.28 -14.58
CA LYS A 386 -11.16 22.41 -15.10
C LYS A 386 -10.89 22.69 -16.59
N ASP A 387 -9.65 22.55 -17.01
CA ASP A 387 -9.21 22.78 -18.39
C ASP A 387 -9.52 21.58 -19.32
N GLY A 388 -10.01 20.45 -18.80
CA GLY A 388 -10.21 19.23 -19.59
C GLY A 388 -8.90 18.65 -20.14
N ARG A 389 -7.80 18.74 -19.39
CA ARG A 389 -6.49 18.21 -19.79
C ARG A 389 -6.43 16.69 -19.68
N SER A 390 -5.45 16.08 -20.32
CA SER A 390 -5.10 14.66 -20.14
C SER A 390 -4.07 14.46 -19.01
N PRO A 391 -3.92 13.22 -18.49
CA PRO A 391 -2.86 12.88 -17.55
C PRO A 391 -1.45 13.25 -18.01
N VAL A 392 -1.11 13.11 -19.30
CA VAL A 392 0.19 13.56 -19.85
C VAL A 392 0.34 15.07 -19.72
N GLN A 393 -0.69 15.82 -20.08
CA GLN A 393 -0.66 17.28 -19.98
C GLN A 393 -0.57 17.77 -18.52
N LEU A 394 -1.17 17.03 -17.57
CA LEU A 394 -1.07 17.29 -16.13
C LEU A 394 0.37 17.16 -15.62
N VAL A 395 1.07 16.08 -15.99
CA VAL A 395 2.46 15.86 -15.55
C VAL A 395 3.45 16.84 -16.22
N GLN A 396 3.05 17.42 -17.35
CA GLN A 396 3.75 18.51 -18.03
C GLN A 396 3.51 19.89 -17.41
N MET A 397 2.65 20.03 -16.40
CA MET A 397 2.45 21.32 -15.74
C MET A 397 3.67 21.71 -14.90
N PRO A 398 3.98 23.02 -14.78
CA PRO A 398 5.03 23.49 -13.89
C PRO A 398 4.81 23.02 -12.46
N VAL A 399 5.91 22.71 -11.78
CA VAL A 399 5.89 22.22 -10.42
C VAL A 399 5.58 23.37 -9.45
N VAL A 400 4.60 23.18 -8.58
CA VAL A 400 4.16 24.15 -7.58
C VAL A 400 4.26 23.56 -6.17
N THR A 401 4.56 24.42 -5.20
CA THR A 401 4.36 24.16 -3.76
C THR A 401 3.52 25.27 -3.17
N VAL A 402 2.67 24.93 -2.21
CA VAL A 402 1.77 25.88 -1.54
C VAL A 402 2.02 25.84 -0.04
N GLU A 403 2.75 26.83 0.44
CA GLU A 403 3.14 26.96 1.84
C GLU A 403 2.05 27.65 2.65
N ARG A 404 1.84 27.17 3.87
CA ARG A 404 0.91 27.79 4.82
C ARG A 404 1.72 28.63 5.81
N ASN A 405 1.52 29.94 5.76
CA ASN A 405 2.12 30.88 6.68
C ASN A 405 1.10 31.29 7.75
N LYS A 406 1.47 31.10 9.03
CA LYS A 406 0.71 31.69 10.14
C LYS A 406 1.19 33.13 10.34
N SER A 407 0.35 34.11 9.98
CA SER A 407 0.65 35.51 10.30
C SER A 407 0.16 35.85 11.70
N THR A 408 1.07 36.08 12.63
CA THR A 408 0.74 36.71 13.92
C THR A 408 0.65 38.23 13.70
N VAL A 409 -0.47 38.72 13.17
CA VAL A 409 -0.74 40.16 13.16
C VAL A 409 -1.21 40.58 14.57
N GLY A 410 -0.61 41.63 15.13
CA GLY A 410 -0.52 41.91 16.56
C GLY A 410 -1.83 41.94 17.38
N ARG A 411 -1.66 41.71 18.70
CA ARG A 411 -2.56 41.87 19.88
C ARG A 411 -4.05 41.45 19.80
N THR A 412 -4.61 41.10 18.66
CA THR A 412 -5.96 40.57 18.48
C THR A 412 -5.87 39.21 17.78
N ARG A 413 -6.27 38.15 18.48
CA ARG A 413 -6.24 36.75 18.03
C ARG A 413 -7.29 36.51 16.93
N ALA A 414 -7.06 37.00 15.72
CA ALA A 414 -7.67 36.48 14.51
C ALA A 414 -6.61 35.65 13.78
N ASP A 415 -6.68 34.33 13.91
CA ASP A 415 -5.79 33.39 13.22
C ASP A 415 -6.19 33.42 11.73
N SER A 416 -5.54 34.28 10.95
CA SER A 416 -5.71 34.32 9.49
C SER A 416 -4.60 33.49 8.88
N GLU A 417 -4.98 32.43 8.15
CA GLU A 417 -4.03 31.59 7.44
C GLU A 417 -3.74 32.18 6.07
N ILE A 418 -2.48 32.47 5.77
CA ILE A 418 -2.05 33.00 4.47
C ILE A 418 -1.36 31.87 3.72
N PHE A 419 -1.85 31.54 2.52
CA PHE A 419 -1.22 30.57 1.63
C PHE A 419 -0.32 31.28 0.62
N THR A 420 0.93 30.84 0.50
CA THR A 420 1.89 31.37 -0.45
C THR A 420 2.19 30.31 -1.50
N GLN A 421 1.93 30.65 -2.76
CA GLN A 421 2.26 29.80 -3.91
C GLN A 421 3.68 30.10 -4.36
N SER A 422 4.50 29.07 -4.54
CA SER A 422 5.83 29.19 -5.12
C SER A 422 5.95 28.28 -6.33
N PHE A 423 6.23 28.88 -7.48
CA PHE A 423 6.45 28.19 -8.74
C PHE A 423 7.94 27.87 -8.89
N SER A 424 8.27 26.65 -9.29
CA SER A 424 9.62 26.37 -9.76
C SER A 424 9.75 26.86 -11.20
N HIS A 425 10.71 27.75 -11.48
CA HIS A 425 11.05 28.19 -12.86
C HIS A 425 11.70 27.08 -13.72
N ARG A 426 11.72 25.84 -13.23
CA ARG A 426 12.31 24.69 -13.90
C ARG A 426 11.35 24.12 -14.94
N ALA A 427 11.89 23.65 -16.05
CA ALA A 427 11.09 22.98 -17.06
C ALA A 427 10.40 21.74 -16.44
N PRO A 428 9.12 21.49 -16.75
CA PRO A 428 8.45 20.26 -16.35
C PRO A 428 9.25 19.07 -16.86
N PHE A 429 9.51 18.07 -16.01
CA PHE A 429 10.32 16.90 -16.39
C PHE A 429 9.77 16.17 -17.62
N PHE A 430 8.45 16.20 -17.80
CA PHE A 430 7.74 15.51 -18.88
C PHE A 430 7.59 16.33 -20.16
N SER A 431 8.36 17.41 -20.34
CA SER A 431 8.30 18.28 -21.53
C SER A 431 8.57 17.56 -22.87
N TRP A 432 9.08 16.33 -22.82
CA TRP A 432 9.40 15.49 -23.99
C TRP A 432 8.48 14.27 -24.17
N CYS A 433 7.42 14.14 -23.37
CA CYS A 433 6.47 13.01 -23.43
C CYS A 433 5.29 13.26 -24.39
#